data_AF-A0A2E7LT86-F1
#
_entry.id   AF-A0A2E7LT86-F1
#
_cell.length_a   1.000
_cell.length_b   1.000
_cell.length_c   1.000
_cell.angle_alpha   90.00
_cell.angle_beta   90.00
_cell.angle_gamma   90.00
#
_symmetry.space_group_name_H-M   'P 1'
#
loop_
_entity.id
_entity.type
_entity.pdbx_description
1 polymer ?
#
loop_
_entity_poly.entity_id
_entity_poly.type
_entity_poly.pdbx_seq_one_letter_code
_entity_poly.pdbx_strand_id
1 'polypeptide(L)'
;MALWQFTNFNKYGNPRTRIFHRPDGQAFSHGPGFGPTMVRRFKYEYKDPVMPPSILELNGKTYLMPIWKEVEKGTTINDVEWIKPKPKRKYETVVVETPASGSDTIYKTRFYPDTGNYTCTCPGTWRAKDRRCKHIKKLENEQRK
;
A
#
# COMPACT_ATOMS: atom_id res chain seq x y z
N MET A 1 19.54 -19.66 2.12
CA MET A 1 19.06 -20.08 0.80
C MET A 1 18.49 -18.85 0.14
N ALA A 2 18.84 -18.60 -1.12
CA ALA A 2 18.36 -17.44 -1.85
C ALA A 2 17.71 -17.86 -3.17
N LEU A 3 16.73 -17.08 -3.60
CA LEU A 3 16.16 -17.18 -4.94
C LEU A 3 17.05 -16.49 -5.97
N TRP A 4 17.24 -17.18 -7.09
CA TRP A 4 17.99 -16.69 -8.24
C TRP A 4 17.10 -16.72 -9.47
N GLN A 5 17.20 -15.66 -10.28
CA GLN A 5 16.63 -15.60 -11.61
C GLN A 5 17.75 -15.73 -12.62
N PHE A 6 17.63 -16.75 -13.46
CA PHE A 6 18.48 -16.98 -14.62
C PHE A 6 17.71 -16.62 -15.88
N THR A 7 18.32 -15.75 -16.69
CA THR A 7 17.78 -15.32 -17.98
C THR A 7 18.75 -15.75 -19.08
N ASN A 8 18.24 -16.41 -20.11
CA ASN A 8 19.01 -16.78 -21.30
C ASN A 8 18.24 -16.42 -22.57
N PHE A 9 18.94 -16.00 -23.61
CA PHE A 9 18.34 -15.73 -24.91
C PHE A 9 18.30 -17.00 -25.77
N ASN A 10 17.13 -17.31 -26.34
CA ASN A 10 17.02 -18.41 -27.31
C ASN A 10 17.69 -18.05 -28.66
N LYS A 11 17.74 -19.02 -29.59
CA LYS A 11 18.28 -18.81 -30.95
C LYS A 11 17.59 -17.70 -31.77
N TYR A 12 16.39 -17.29 -31.37
CA TYR A 12 15.57 -16.23 -31.98
C TYR A 12 15.63 -14.90 -31.21
N GLY A 13 16.50 -14.77 -30.19
CA GLY A 13 16.63 -13.56 -29.38
C GLY A 13 15.56 -13.35 -28.31
N ASN A 14 14.67 -14.32 -28.07
CA ASN A 14 13.66 -14.21 -27.03
C ASN A 14 14.24 -14.61 -25.66
N PRO A 15 14.08 -13.78 -24.61
CA PRO A 15 14.55 -14.10 -23.28
C PRO A 15 13.69 -15.18 -22.63
N ARG A 16 14.33 -16.21 -22.08
CA ARG A 16 13.73 -17.23 -21.22
C ARG A 16 14.23 -17.03 -19.81
N THR A 17 13.30 -16.91 -18.88
CA THR A 17 13.62 -16.74 -17.46
C THR A 17 13.24 -18.00 -16.69
N ARG A 18 14.08 -18.39 -15.74
CA ARG A 18 13.79 -19.44 -14.77
C ARG A 18 14.20 -18.97 -13.38
N ILE A 19 13.35 -19.26 -12.42
CA ILE A 19 13.59 -18.99 -11.00
C ILE A 19 13.93 -20.32 -10.33
N PHE A 20 14.93 -20.34 -9.44
CA PHE A 20 15.29 -21.54 -8.69
C PHE A 20 15.99 -21.19 -7.37
N HIS A 21 16.00 -22.16 -6.45
CA HIS A 21 16.68 -22.05 -5.16
C HIS A 21 18.14 -22.47 -5.25
N ARG A 22 19.00 -21.73 -4.55
CA ARG A 22 20.38 -22.16 -4.32
C ARG A 22 20.84 -21.84 -2.90
N PRO A 23 21.62 -22.72 -2.25
CA PRO A 23 22.29 -22.40 -1.00
C PRO A 23 23.29 -21.24 -1.19
N ASP A 24 23.49 -20.47 -0.13
CA ASP A 24 24.42 -19.34 -0.14
C ASP A 24 25.88 -19.84 -0.20
N GLY A 25 26.73 -19.16 -0.96
CA GLY A 25 28.15 -19.49 -1.13
C GLY A 25 28.49 -20.41 -2.31
N GLN A 26 27.50 -20.94 -3.03
CA GLN A 26 27.75 -21.79 -4.19
C GLN A 26 27.76 -20.98 -5.50
N ALA A 27 28.88 -20.99 -6.22
CA ALA A 27 29.04 -20.27 -7.48
C ALA A 27 28.09 -20.80 -8.57
N PHE A 28 27.43 -19.90 -9.30
CA PHE A 28 26.61 -20.26 -10.45
C PHE A 28 27.46 -20.53 -11.68
N SER A 29 27.34 -21.75 -12.21
CA SER A 29 27.91 -22.17 -13.48
C SER A 29 26.81 -22.81 -14.31
N HIS A 30 26.80 -22.52 -15.61
CA HIS A 30 25.94 -23.17 -16.58
C HIS A 30 26.80 -23.91 -17.60
N GLY A 31 26.25 -24.95 -18.23
CA GLY A 31 26.94 -25.70 -19.28
C GLY A 31 27.23 -24.85 -20.54
N PRO A 32 28.08 -25.35 -21.43
CA PRO A 32 28.28 -24.74 -22.75
C PRO A 32 27.00 -24.82 -23.59
N GLY A 33 26.81 -23.88 -24.52
CA GLY A 33 25.67 -23.88 -25.47
C GLY A 33 24.51 -22.95 -25.10
N PHE A 34 24.59 -22.27 -23.96
CA PHE A 34 23.70 -21.14 -23.67
C PHE A 34 24.26 -19.87 -24.35
N GLY A 35 23.38 -19.12 -25.04
CA GLY A 35 23.70 -17.78 -25.54
C GLY A 35 23.97 -16.78 -24.40
N PRO A 36 23.93 -15.45 -24.64
CA PRO A 36 24.15 -14.47 -23.57
C PRO A 36 23.25 -14.77 -22.35
N THR A 37 23.87 -14.86 -21.17
CA THR A 37 23.21 -15.22 -19.91
C THR A 37 23.30 -14.07 -18.92
N MET A 38 22.24 -13.92 -18.13
CA MET A 38 22.20 -12.99 -17.01
C MET A 38 21.69 -13.72 -15.77
N VAL A 39 22.39 -13.55 -14.65
CA VAL A 39 22.03 -14.13 -13.36
C VAL A 39 21.88 -12.99 -12.37
N ARG A 40 20.75 -12.97 -11.65
CA ARG A 40 20.54 -12.01 -10.57
C ARG A 40 19.80 -12.64 -9.41
N ARG A 41 20.03 -12.12 -8.21
CA ARG A 41 19.22 -12.46 -7.03
C ARG A 41 17.79 -11.94 -7.27
N PHE A 42 16.81 -12.78 -7.00
CA PHE A 42 15.41 -12.50 -7.26
C PHE A 42 14.65 -12.38 -5.94
N LYS A 43 13.70 -11.44 -5.89
CA LYS A 43 12.73 -11.31 -4.81
C LYS A 43 11.34 -11.16 -5.40
N TYR A 44 10.35 -11.78 -4.77
CA TYR A 44 8.96 -11.60 -5.16
C TYR A 44 8.43 -10.26 -4.64
N GLU A 45 7.93 -9.42 -5.54
CA GLU A 45 7.23 -8.21 -5.15
C GLU A 45 5.85 -8.55 -4.57
N TYR A 46 5.56 -8.01 -3.40
CA TYR A 46 4.27 -8.11 -2.72
C TYR A 46 3.75 -6.71 -2.38
N LYS A 47 2.55 -6.37 -2.84
CA LYS A 47 2.03 -4.99 -2.85
C LYS A 47 0.78 -4.78 -1.99
N ASP A 48 0.39 -5.76 -1.16
CA ASP A 48 -0.84 -5.60 -0.39
C ASP A 48 -0.71 -4.49 0.68
N PRO A 49 -1.75 -3.64 0.84
CA PRO A 49 -1.69 -2.51 1.77
C PRO A 49 -1.74 -2.91 3.25
N VAL A 50 -2.49 -3.96 3.57
CA VAL A 50 -2.92 -4.24 4.94
C VAL A 50 -2.27 -5.50 5.50
N MET A 51 -2.31 -6.60 4.74
CA MET A 51 -1.86 -7.89 5.23
C MET A 51 -0.38 -8.09 4.95
N PRO A 52 0.41 -8.62 5.90
CA PRO A 52 1.77 -9.02 5.63
C PRO A 52 1.80 -10.23 4.67
N PRO A 53 2.87 -10.38 3.86
CA PRO A 53 3.03 -11.56 3.02
C PRO A 53 3.13 -12.81 3.90
N SER A 54 2.36 -13.83 3.55
CA SER A 54 2.45 -15.15 4.17
C SER A 54 2.66 -16.21 3.11
N ILE A 55 3.29 -17.31 3.49
CA ILE A 55 3.58 -18.42 2.59
C ILE A 55 2.79 -19.62 3.08
N LEU A 56 2.03 -20.24 2.18
CA LEU A 56 1.23 -21.41 2.47
C LEU A 56 1.55 -22.52 1.47
N GLU A 57 1.73 -23.74 1.97
CA GLU A 57 1.84 -24.92 1.13
C GLU A 57 0.50 -25.66 1.08
N LEU A 58 -0.04 -25.84 -0.13
CA LEU A 58 -1.27 -26.58 -0.38
C LEU A 58 -1.05 -27.53 -1.56
N ASN A 59 -1.42 -28.80 -1.39
CA ASN A 59 -1.34 -29.83 -2.42
C ASN A 59 0.05 -29.92 -3.10
N GLY A 60 1.12 -29.69 -2.34
CA GLY A 60 2.50 -29.75 -2.83
C GLY A 60 2.99 -28.52 -3.60
N LYS A 61 2.15 -27.50 -3.75
CA LYS A 61 2.49 -26.18 -4.31
C LYS A 61 2.61 -25.15 -3.19
N THR A 62 3.50 -24.18 -3.39
CA THR A 62 3.73 -23.09 -2.44
C THR A 62 3.07 -21.81 -2.98
N TYR A 63 2.31 -21.12 -2.14
CA TYR A 63 1.56 -19.92 -2.50
C TYR A 63 1.95 -18.74 -1.62
N LEU A 64 2.08 -17.58 -2.24
CA LEU A 64 2.21 -16.29 -1.58
C LEU A 64 0.82 -15.70 -1.36
N MET A 65 0.43 -15.62 -0.09
CA MET A 65 -0.87 -15.14 0.36
C MET A 65 -0.81 -13.68 0.84
N PRO A 66 -1.92 -12.93 0.70
CA PRO A 66 -3.25 -13.34 0.23
C PRO A 66 -3.46 -13.23 -1.29
N ILE A 67 -2.43 -12.90 -2.08
CA ILE A 67 -2.53 -12.76 -3.54
C ILE A 67 -2.76 -14.12 -4.25
N TRP A 68 -2.60 -15.25 -3.53
CA TRP A 68 -2.66 -16.62 -4.07
C TRP A 68 -1.72 -16.86 -5.24
N LYS A 69 -0.57 -16.18 -5.22
CA LYS A 69 0.43 -16.30 -6.29
C LYS A 69 1.27 -17.56 -6.06
N GLU A 70 1.27 -18.48 -7.02
CA GLU A 70 2.14 -19.66 -6.98
C GLU A 70 3.61 -19.22 -7.03
N VAL A 71 4.40 -19.72 -6.10
CA VAL A 71 5.83 -19.41 -5.94
C VAL A 71 6.63 -20.71 -5.87
N GLU A 72 7.95 -20.60 -6.10
CA GLU A 72 8.84 -21.75 -6.01
C GLU A 72 8.81 -22.41 -4.62
N LYS A 73 9.04 -23.72 -4.61
CA LYS A 73 8.97 -24.53 -3.39
C LYS A 73 10.21 -24.28 -2.52
N GLY A 74 10.01 -23.94 -1.25
CA GLY A 74 11.08 -23.54 -0.34
C GLY A 74 11.38 -22.03 -0.33
N THR A 75 10.48 -21.23 -0.89
CA THR A 75 10.48 -19.76 -0.75
C THR A 75 10.30 -19.36 0.70
N THR A 76 11.13 -18.42 1.14
CA THR A 76 11.05 -17.88 2.50
C THR A 76 10.57 -16.44 2.48
N ILE A 77 10.13 -15.93 3.64
CA ILE A 77 9.68 -14.53 3.79
C ILE A 77 10.79 -13.54 3.40
N ASN A 78 12.07 -13.91 3.58
CA ASN A 78 13.23 -13.08 3.20
C ASN A 78 13.37 -12.88 1.69
N ASP A 79 12.81 -13.80 0.89
CA ASP A 79 12.78 -13.71 -0.56
C ASP A 79 11.60 -12.87 -1.09
N VAL A 80 10.78 -12.32 -0.20
CA VAL A 80 9.63 -11.47 -0.55
C VAL A 80 9.93 -10.02 -0.17
N GLU A 81 9.77 -9.12 -1.13
CA GLU A 81 9.85 -7.69 -0.90
C GLU A 81 8.45 -7.10 -0.74
N TRP A 82 8.09 -6.75 0.49
CA TRP A 82 6.81 -6.10 0.78
C TRP A 82 6.91 -4.59 0.53
N ILE A 83 6.35 -4.16 -0.59
CA ILE A 83 6.23 -2.75 -0.96
C ILE A 83 4.95 -2.20 -0.31
N LYS A 84 5.10 -1.68 0.91
CA LYS A 84 4.00 -1.01 1.61
C LYS A 84 3.61 0.28 0.88
N PRO A 85 2.32 0.55 0.65
CA PRO A 85 1.91 1.84 0.11
C PRO A 85 2.29 2.94 1.11
N LYS A 86 2.80 4.05 0.59
CA LYS A 86 3.12 5.21 1.41
C LYS A 86 1.82 5.70 2.07
N PRO A 87 1.81 5.96 3.39
CA PRO A 87 0.64 6.52 4.04
C PRO A 87 0.30 7.86 3.36
N LYS A 88 -0.97 8.06 3.00
CA LYS A 88 -1.44 9.36 2.53
C LYS A 88 -1.21 10.36 3.66
N ARG A 89 -0.61 11.53 3.34
CA ARG A 89 -0.47 12.62 4.31
C ARG A 89 -1.88 13.02 4.74
N LYS A 90 -2.19 12.86 6.03
CA LYS A 90 -3.42 13.41 6.61
C LYS A 90 -3.16 14.88 6.84
N TYR A 91 -3.95 15.75 6.22
CA TYR A 91 -3.86 17.17 6.52
C TYR A 91 -4.48 17.42 7.91
N GLU A 92 -3.90 18.35 8.68
CA GLU A 92 -4.43 18.70 10.00
C GLU A 92 -5.85 19.26 9.85
N THR A 93 -6.76 18.75 10.68
CA THR A 93 -8.15 19.21 10.69
C THR A 93 -8.21 20.58 11.34
N VAL A 94 -8.74 21.57 10.63
CA VAL A 94 -8.96 22.90 11.21
C VAL A 94 -10.16 22.79 12.15
N VAL A 95 -9.93 23.04 13.45
CA VAL A 95 -10.97 23.04 14.47
C VAL A 95 -11.17 24.45 14.97
N VAL A 96 -12.39 24.99 14.79
CA VAL A 96 -12.79 26.28 15.35
C VAL A 96 -13.86 26.04 16.40
N GLU A 97 -13.60 26.57 17.59
CA GLU A 97 -14.50 26.50 18.74
C GLU A 97 -15.28 27.80 18.84
N THR A 98 -16.62 27.71 18.87
CA THR A 98 -17.50 28.87 19.02
C THR A 98 -18.35 28.74 20.30
N PRO A 99 -18.30 29.72 21.22
CA PRO A 99 -19.12 29.70 22.42
C PRO A 99 -20.60 29.92 22.06
N ALA A 100 -21.50 29.26 22.76
CA ALA A 100 -22.94 29.46 22.62
C ALA A 100 -23.38 30.80 23.25
N SER A 101 -24.21 31.56 22.54
CA SER A 101 -24.83 32.77 23.07
C SER A 101 -25.91 32.41 24.12
N GLY A 102 -25.50 32.23 25.38
CA GLY A 102 -26.41 32.03 26.51
C GLY A 102 -26.17 30.77 27.36
N SER A 103 -25.09 30.02 27.14
CA SER A 103 -24.72 28.85 27.97
C SER A 103 -23.23 28.59 27.89
N ASP A 104 -22.68 27.82 28.83
CA ASP A 104 -21.26 27.43 28.86
C ASP A 104 -20.91 26.32 27.83
N THR A 105 -21.77 26.11 26.83
CA THR A 105 -21.57 25.09 25.79
C THR A 105 -20.71 25.62 24.64
N ILE A 106 -19.69 24.86 24.27
CA ILE A 106 -18.76 25.19 23.18
C ILE A 106 -19.07 24.32 21.96
N TYR A 107 -19.45 24.95 20.85
CA TYR A 107 -19.66 24.25 19.58
C TYR A 107 -18.35 24.09 18.83
N LYS A 108 -17.98 22.85 18.50
CA LYS A 108 -16.81 22.57 17.67
C LYS A 108 -17.21 22.45 16.20
N THR A 109 -16.51 23.18 15.36
CA THR A 109 -16.62 23.14 13.90
C THR A 109 -15.32 22.63 13.33
N ARG A 110 -15.37 21.57 12.52
CA ARG A 110 -14.20 20.90 11.97
C ARG A 110 -14.25 20.92 10.46
N PHE A 111 -13.15 21.30 9.84
CA PHE A 111 -12.91 21.14 8.41
C PHE A 111 -11.90 20.01 8.20
N TYR A 112 -12.25 19.07 7.33
CA TYR A 112 -11.40 17.96 6.92
C TYR A 112 -10.83 18.26 5.52
N PRO A 113 -9.56 18.69 5.40
CA PRO A 113 -8.97 19.01 4.11
C PRO A 113 -8.86 17.78 3.19
N ASP A 114 -8.71 16.59 3.78
CA ASP A 114 -8.62 15.31 3.07
C ASP A 114 -9.87 15.01 2.23
N THR A 115 -11.06 15.41 2.70
CA THR A 115 -12.35 15.10 2.06
C THR A 115 -13.14 16.34 1.63
N GLY A 116 -12.67 17.55 1.98
CA GLY A 116 -13.38 18.81 1.76
C GLY A 116 -14.66 18.97 2.60
N ASN A 117 -14.83 18.15 3.64
CA ASN A 117 -16.08 18.09 4.41
C ASN A 117 -16.02 18.99 5.64
N TYR A 118 -17.16 19.61 5.95
CA TYR A 118 -17.35 20.42 7.15
C TYR A 118 -18.31 19.70 8.11
N THR A 119 -17.95 19.67 9.39
CA THR A 119 -18.82 19.12 10.44
C THR A 119 -18.95 20.11 11.58
N CYS A 120 -20.15 20.25 12.13
CA CYS A 120 -20.40 21.13 13.27
C CYS A 120 -21.34 20.46 14.26
N THR A 121 -20.97 20.52 15.53
CA THR A 121 -21.71 19.92 16.66
C THR A 121 -22.99 20.69 17.02
N CYS A 122 -23.24 21.85 16.41
CA CYS A 122 -24.41 22.66 16.75
C CYS A 122 -25.73 22.04 16.24
N PRO A 123 -26.85 22.19 16.97
CA PRO A 123 -28.16 21.71 16.54
C PRO A 123 -28.64 22.38 15.23
N GLY A 124 -28.08 23.55 14.89
CA GLY A 124 -28.33 24.23 13.62
C GLY A 124 -27.88 23.43 12.39
N THR A 125 -26.96 22.48 12.53
CA THR A 125 -26.55 21.58 11.44
C THR A 125 -27.70 20.64 11.04
N TRP A 126 -28.47 20.14 12.00
CA TRP A 126 -29.60 19.24 11.71
C TRP A 126 -30.88 20.00 11.29
N ARG A 127 -31.08 21.21 11.82
CA ARG A 127 -32.28 22.03 11.51
C ARG A 127 -32.21 22.75 10.16
N ALA A 128 -31.03 22.96 9.59
CA ALA A 128 -30.88 23.62 8.30
C ALA A 128 -31.22 22.67 7.14
N LYS A 129 -31.99 23.15 6.15
CA LYS A 129 -32.34 22.39 4.93
C LYS A 129 -31.11 21.84 4.21
N ASP A 130 -30.05 22.65 4.15
CA ASP A 130 -28.79 22.29 3.47
C ASP A 130 -27.77 21.61 4.40
N ARG A 131 -28.16 21.31 5.64
CA ARG A 131 -27.27 20.84 6.73
C ARG A 131 -26.05 21.74 7.02
N ARG A 132 -26.03 22.97 6.49
CA ARG A 132 -24.96 23.96 6.71
C ARG A 132 -25.39 25.03 7.70
N CYS A 133 -24.88 24.97 8.92
CA CYS A 133 -25.12 25.97 9.95
C CYS A 133 -24.34 27.28 9.69
N LYS A 134 -24.66 28.35 10.44
CA LYS A 134 -23.94 29.64 10.35
C LYS A 134 -22.43 29.50 10.56
N HIS A 135 -22.02 28.61 11.46
CA HIS A 135 -20.60 28.37 11.76
C HIS A 135 -19.86 27.71 10.59
N ILE A 136 -20.48 26.73 9.91
CA ILE A 136 -19.91 26.10 8.71
C ILE A 136 -19.74 27.13 7.60
N LYS A 137 -20.75 27.98 7.37
CA LYS A 137 -20.67 29.04 6.34
C LYS A 137 -19.58 30.07 6.65
N LYS A 138 -19.37 30.40 7.92
CA LYS A 138 -18.29 31.30 8.36
C LYS A 138 -16.91 30.70 8.04
N LEU A 139 -16.70 29.44 8.42
CA LEU A 139 -15.48 28.70 8.09
C LEU A 139 -15.25 28.57 6.58
N GLU A 140 -16.30 28.27 5.81
CA GLU A 140 -16.22 28.15 4.34
C GLU A 140 -15.79 29.48 3.69
N ASN A 141 -16.26 30.61 4.21
CA ASN A 141 -15.85 31.93 3.77
C ASN A 141 -14.41 32.29 4.18
N GLU A 142 -13.97 31.87 5.37
CA GLU A 142 -12.59 32.07 5.84
C GLU A 142 -11.58 31.23 5.03
N GLN A 143 -11.95 30.01 4.63
CA GLN A 143 -11.11 29.13 3.81
C GLN A 143 -11.07 29.52 2.32
N ARG A 144 -12.03 30.33 1.84
CA ARG A 144 -12.10 30.81 0.44
C ARG A 144 -11.28 32.08 0.18
N LYS A 145 -10.86 32.79 1.23
CA LYS A 145 -10.02 33.99 1.15
C LYS A 145 -8.55 33.59 1.02
#